data_AF-A0A8S3KB55-F1
#
_entry.id   AF-A0A8S3KB55-F1
#
_cell.length_a   1.000
_cell.length_b   1.000
_cell.length_c   1.000
_cell.angle_alpha   90.00
_cell.angle_beta   90.00
_cell.angle_gamma   90.00
#
_symmetry.space_group_name_H-M   'P 1'
#
loop_
_entity.id
_entity.type
_entity.pdbx_description
1 polymer ?
#
loop_
_entity_poly.entity_id
_entity_poly.type
_entity_poly.pdbx_seq_one_letter_code
_entity_poly.pdbx_strand_id
1 'polypeptide(L)'
;TTASSGSSKIVLRQSVNWPVGNTIVIATTDDYLSQGQSEIRKITAISNDGRTLALDFPLAYTHLGVTQHVGLTVGEVRAEVGLLSHNIIFQ
;
A
#
# COMPACT_ATOMS: atom_id res chain seq x y z
N THR A 1 0.24 9.13 -0.05
CA THR A 1 1.52 9.78 0.32
C THR A 1 2.57 8.69 0.54
N THR A 2 3.86 9.02 0.65
CA THR A 2 4.91 8.04 1.01
C THR A 2 4.63 7.50 2.42
N ALA A 3 4.74 6.18 2.58
CA ALA A 3 4.65 5.51 3.86
C ALA A 3 6.06 5.10 4.30
N SER A 4 6.56 5.70 5.37
CA SER A 4 7.90 5.41 5.90
C SER A 4 7.96 4.08 6.63
N SER A 5 9.13 3.43 6.61
CA SER A 5 9.45 2.34 7.53
C SER A 5 9.12 2.74 8.98
N GLY A 6 8.58 1.79 9.74
CA GLY A 6 8.07 2.00 11.09
C GLY A 6 6.65 2.57 11.16
N SER A 7 6.03 2.95 10.03
CA SER A 7 4.64 3.40 10.03
C SER A 7 3.67 2.21 10.16
N SER A 8 2.69 2.32 11.06
CA SER A 8 1.56 1.38 11.15
C SER A 8 0.31 1.89 10.42
N LYS A 9 0.46 2.91 9.57
CA LYS A 9 -0.64 3.46 8.77
C LYS A 9 -0.18 3.71 7.33
N ILE A 10 -1.10 3.48 6.39
CA ILE A 10 -0.92 3.87 4.99
C ILE A 10 -2.13 4.68 4.52
N VAL A 11 -1.88 5.56 3.55
CA VAL A 11 -2.92 6.40 2.95
C VAL A 11 -2.98 6.12 1.46
N LEU A 12 -4.11 5.56 1.04
CA LEU A 12 -4.41 5.20 -0.34
C LEU A 12 -4.84 6.40 -1.16
N ARG A 13 -4.57 6.34 -2.47
CA ARG A 13 -5.03 7.37 -3.40
C ARG A 13 -6.53 7.28 -3.63
N GLN A 14 -7.11 6.09 -3.65
CA GLN A 14 -8.53 5.85 -3.83
C GLN A 14 -9.12 5.26 -2.54
N SER A 15 -10.38 5.58 -2.27
CA SER A 15 -11.11 4.99 -1.15
C SER A 15 -11.42 3.52 -1.43
N VAL A 16 -11.36 2.69 -0.40
CA VAL A 16 -11.67 1.25 -0.48
C VAL A 16 -12.74 0.88 0.54
N ASN A 17 -13.45 -0.21 0.27
CA ASN A 17 -14.45 -0.83 1.15
C ASN A 17 -13.98 -2.21 1.66
N TRP A 18 -12.67 -2.39 1.82
CA TRP A 18 -12.10 -3.66 2.25
C TRP A 18 -12.52 -4.02 3.68
N PRO A 19 -12.72 -5.30 4.00
CA PRO A 19 -13.04 -5.69 5.37
C PRO A 19 -11.86 -5.47 6.33
N VAL A 20 -12.15 -4.91 7.51
CA VAL A 20 -11.20 -4.95 8.63
C VAL A 20 -10.94 -6.42 8.99
N GLY A 21 -9.68 -6.75 9.21
CA GLY A 21 -9.21 -8.11 9.44
C GLY A 21 -8.72 -8.83 8.19
N ASN A 22 -8.91 -8.26 7.00
CA ASN A 22 -8.35 -8.84 5.78
C ASN A 22 -6.89 -8.47 5.58
N THR A 23 -6.24 -9.29 4.76
CA THR A 23 -4.83 -9.14 4.42
C THR A 23 -4.68 -8.32 3.14
N ILE A 24 -3.70 -7.42 3.12
CA ILE A 24 -3.28 -6.67 1.95
C ILE A 24 -1.82 -6.98 1.63
N VAL A 25 -1.44 -6.78 0.37
CA VAL A 25 -0.04 -6.70 -0.07
C VAL A 25 0.27 -5.26 -0.45
N ILE A 26 1.46 -4.80 -0.06
CA ILE A 26 2.02 -3.49 -0.39
C ILE A 26 3.24 -3.77 -1.26
N ALA A 27 3.20 -3.33 -2.50
CA ALA A 27 4.26 -3.56 -3.47
C ALA A 27 5.48 -2.68 -3.20
N THR A 28 6.63 -3.10 -3.72
CA THR A 28 7.87 -2.34 -3.68
C THR A 28 7.78 -1.12 -4.59
N THR A 29 8.60 -0.12 -4.32
CA THR A 29 8.75 1.04 -5.21
C THR A 29 10.16 1.07 -5.75
N ASP A 30 10.25 0.91 -7.06
CA ASP A 30 11.42 0.69 -7.92
C ASP A 30 12.77 1.25 -7.41
N ASP A 31 13.57 0.34 -6.85
CA ASP A 31 15.04 0.35 -6.81
C ASP A 31 15.52 -1.09 -7.06
N TYR A 32 16.65 -1.29 -7.73
CA TYR A 32 17.22 -2.62 -8.02
C TYR A 32 17.42 -3.46 -6.75
N LEU A 33 17.69 -2.81 -5.62
CA LEU A 33 17.82 -3.43 -4.30
C LEU A 33 16.50 -3.63 -3.55
N SER A 34 15.38 -3.12 -4.09
CA SER A 34 14.04 -3.24 -3.48
C SER A 34 13.33 -4.55 -3.83
N GLN A 35 13.90 -5.39 -4.70
CA GLN A 35 13.36 -6.70 -5.04
C GLN A 35 13.16 -7.52 -3.76
N GLY A 36 11.90 -7.79 -3.39
CA GLY A 36 11.55 -8.53 -2.17
C GLY A 36 11.12 -7.68 -0.97
N GLN A 37 11.03 -6.35 -1.10
CA GLN A 37 10.48 -5.47 -0.05
C GLN A 37 8.94 -5.42 -0.02
N SER A 38 8.27 -6.34 -0.73
CA SER A 38 6.81 -6.43 -0.69
C SER A 38 6.37 -6.87 0.69
N GLU A 39 5.35 -6.23 1.21
CA GLU A 39 4.92 -6.44 2.59
C GLU A 39 3.48 -6.90 2.64
N ILE A 40 3.23 -7.96 3.42
CA ILE A 40 1.88 -8.45 3.71
C ILE A 40 1.47 -7.92 5.08
N ARG A 41 0.28 -7.33 5.18
CA ARG A 41 -0.26 -6.76 6.42
C ARG A 41 -1.74 -7.03 6.58
N LYS A 42 -2.20 -7.10 7.83
CA LYS A 42 -3.62 -7.19 8.15
C LYS A 42 -4.18 -5.81 8.46
N ILE A 43 -5.35 -5.49 7.92
CA ILE A 43 -6.06 -4.25 8.20
C ILE A 43 -6.66 -4.33 9.61
N THR A 44 -6.31 -3.39 10.49
CA THR A 44 -6.87 -3.30 11.85
C THR A 44 -7.95 -2.24 11.98
N ALA A 45 -7.94 -1.22 11.12
CA ALA A 45 -8.99 -0.22 11.01
C ALA A 45 -8.94 0.50 9.66
N ILE A 46 -10.06 1.09 9.25
CA ILE A 46 -10.18 1.94 8.06
C ILE A 46 -10.83 3.26 8.49
N SER A 47 -10.31 4.39 7.99
CA SER A 47 -10.93 5.71 8.20
C SER A 47 -12.29 5.83 7.51
N ASN A 48 -13.13 6.75 7.97
CA ASN A 48 -14.48 6.97 7.42
C ASN A 48 -14.51 7.29 5.92
N ASP A 49 -13.44 7.88 5.38
CA ASP A 49 -13.29 8.20 3.95
C ASP A 49 -12.74 7.02 3.12
N GLY A 50 -12.48 5.88 3.75
CA GLY A 50 -11.98 4.66 3.10
C GLY A 50 -10.54 4.75 2.62
N ARG A 51 -9.77 5.79 2.97
CA ARG A 51 -8.43 6.02 2.41
C ARG A 51 -7.28 5.66 3.34
N THR A 52 -7.49 5.72 4.65
CA THR A 52 -6.42 5.43 5.63
C THR A 52 -6.63 4.05 6.21
N LEU A 53 -5.63 3.18 6.06
CA LEU A 53 -5.62 1.85 6.65
C LEU A 53 -4.65 1.83 7.82
N ALA A 54 -5.11 1.32 8.96
CA ALA A 54 -4.24 0.92 10.06
C ALA A 54 -3.81 -0.54 9.87
N LEU A 55 -2.54 -0.82 10.17
CA LEU A 55 -1.90 -2.11 9.98
C LEU A 55 -1.71 -2.81 11.32
N ASP A 56 -1.59 -4.14 11.30
CA ASP A 56 -1.29 -4.97 12.47
C ASP A 56 0.15 -4.82 12.94
N PHE A 57 1.09 -4.65 12.00
CA PHE A 57 2.49 -4.38 12.30
C PHE A 57 3.02 -3.17 11.51
N PRO A 58 3.99 -2.41 12.08
CA PRO A 58 4.70 -1.37 11.34
C PRO A 58 5.32 -1.91 10.04
N LEU A 59 5.43 -1.08 9.02
CA LEU A 59 6.15 -1.39 7.79
C LEU A 59 7.64 -1.59 8.07
N ALA A 60 8.26 -2.60 7.46
CA ALA A 60 9.70 -2.78 7.52
C ALA A 60 10.41 -1.83 6.57
N TYR A 61 9.77 -1.49 5.44
CA TYR A 61 10.36 -0.70 4.37
C TYR A 61 9.57 0.59 4.09
N THR A 62 10.24 1.53 3.44
CA THR A 62 9.59 2.75 2.97
C THR A 62 8.99 2.51 1.59
N HIS A 63 7.69 2.80 1.46
CA HIS A 63 6.96 2.67 0.21
C HIS A 63 6.66 4.06 -0.36
N LEU A 64 7.22 4.36 -1.52
CA LEU A 64 7.13 5.69 -2.11
C LEU A 64 5.71 5.98 -2.61
N GLY A 65 5.38 7.26 -2.58
CA GLY A 65 4.12 7.77 -3.09
C GLY A 65 4.26 9.18 -3.61
N VAL A 66 5.20 9.38 -4.54
CA VAL A 66 5.70 10.67 -5.02
C VAL A 66 5.21 10.96 -6.45
N THR A 67 5.06 12.24 -6.74
CA THR A 67 4.83 12.77 -8.08
C THR A 67 6.10 13.48 -8.50
N GLN A 68 6.74 13.03 -9.58
CA GLN A 68 7.97 13.60 -10.11
C GLN A 68 7.71 14.33 -11.42
N HIS A 69 8.35 15.49 -11.57
CA HIS A 69 8.31 16.26 -12.81
C HIS A 69 9.57 15.95 -13.61
N VAL A 70 9.42 15.36 -14.79
CA VAL A 70 10.49 15.08 -15.75
C VAL A 70 10.29 15.97 -16.98
N GLY A 71 10.94 17.12 -16.98
CA GLY A 71 10.73 18.16 -18.00
C GLY A 71 9.30 18.69 -17.96
N LEU A 72 8.56 18.57 -19.07
CA LEU A 72 7.14 18.96 -19.17
C LEU A 72 6.18 17.84 -18.74
N THR A 73 6.69 16.65 -18.43
CA THR A 73 5.88 15.47 -18.11
C THR A 73 5.82 15.25 -16.61
N VAL A 74 4.62 14.95 -16.11
CA VAL A 74 4.41 14.54 -14.72
C VAL A 74 4.37 13.01 -14.67
N GLY A 75 5.34 12.40 -14.01
CA GLY A 75 5.37 10.98 -13.70
C GLY A 75 4.95 10.73 -12.25
N GLU A 76 4.27 9.61 -11.99
CA GLU A 76 3.94 9.20 -10.62
C GLU A 76 4.63 7.88 -10.30
N VAL A 77 5.28 7.83 -9.13
CA VAL A 77 5.88 6.61 -8.59
C VAL A 77 5.20 6.34 -7.25
N ARG A 78 4.45 5.24 -7.19
CA ARG A 78 3.67 4.88 -6.00
C ARG A 78 3.62 3.38 -5.81
N ALA A 79 3.71 2.94 -4.55
CA ALA A 79 3.44 1.55 -4.20
C ALA A 79 1.99 1.19 -4.51
N GLU A 80 1.81 0.08 -5.23
CA GLU A 80 0.51 -0.54 -5.39
C GLU A 80 0.12 -1.26 -4.10
N VAL A 81 -1.18 -1.21 -3.77
CA VAL A 81 -1.74 -1.89 -2.60
C VAL A 81 -2.93 -2.71 -3.06
N GLY A 82 -2.91 -4.01 -2.78
CA GLY A 82 -3.94 -4.95 -3.20
C GLY A 82 -4.51 -5.75 -2.03
N LEU A 83 -5.80 -6.05 -2.07
CA LEU A 83 -6.43 -6.99 -1.14
C LEU A 83 -6.07 -8.43 -1.51
N LEU A 84 -5.52 -9.18 -0.56
CA LEU A 84 -5.32 -10.63 -0.69
C LEU A 84 -6.58 -11.36 -0.23
N SER A 85 -7.57 -11.47 -1.10
CA SER A 85 -8.74 -12.31 -0.87
C SER A 85 -8.49 -13.72 -1.44
N HIS A 86 -8.34 -14.70 -0.55
CA HIS A 86 -8.42 -16.11 -0.95
C HIS A 86 -9.91 -16.44 -1.14
N ASN A 87 -10.44 -16.23 -2.35
CA ASN A 87 -11.53 -17.06 -2.86
C ASN A 87 -11.62 -16.93 -4.38
N ILE A 88 -10.85 -17.76 -5.10
CA ILE A 88 -11.15 -18.05 -6.50
C ILE A 88 -11.99 -19.32 -6.49
N ILE A 89 -13.31 -19.17 -6.44
CA ILE A 89 -14.22 -20.28 -6.72
C ILE A 89 -14.35 -20.30 -8.25
N PHE A 90 -13.73 -21.27 -8.91
CA PHE A 90 -14.12 -21.61 -10.28
C PHE A 90 -15.46 -22.33 -10.19
N GLN A 91 -16.47 -21.83 -10.89
CA GLN A 91 -17.70 -22.56 -11.17
C GLN A 91 -17.76 -22.90 -12.66
#